data_AF-A0A930BYN1-F1
#
_entry.id   AF-A0A930BYN1-F1
#
_cell.length_a   1.000
_cell.length_b   1.000
_cell.length_c   1.000
_cell.angle_alpha   90.00
_cell.angle_beta   90.00
_cell.angle_gamma   90.00
#
_symmetry.space_group_name_H-M   'P 1'
#
loop_
_entity.id
_entity.type
_entity.pdbx_description
1 polymer ?
#
loop_
_entity_poly.entity_id
_entity_poly.type
_entity_poly.pdbx_seq_one_letter_code
_entity_poly.pdbx_strand_id
1 'polypeptide(L)'
;MLPVCLIYAAWQGGQGHAVFTLAGDLTTLLLIGAGIITALPLMAFAAATQRLDLAMVGMLMYINPTLQFLTAVYLFDEPMQTSRLISFGLIWLGLLFYTVSMRQKYRHPPVAAK
;
A
#
# COMPACT_ATOMS: atom_id res chain seq x y z
N MET A 1 -6.20 -19.83 4.30
CA MET A 1 -5.25 -20.01 3.17
C MET A 1 -4.06 -20.88 3.53
N LEU A 2 -3.47 -20.74 4.73
CA LEU A 2 -2.35 -21.58 5.20
C LEU A 2 -2.50 -23.09 4.94
N PRO A 3 -3.63 -23.77 5.26
CA PRO A 3 -3.75 -25.21 4.98
C PRO A 3 -3.73 -25.54 3.48
N VAL A 4 -4.31 -24.69 2.63
CA VAL A 4 -4.29 -24.86 1.17
C VAL A 4 -2.88 -24.67 0.61
N CYS A 5 -2.15 -23.67 1.11
CA CYS A 5 -0.76 -23.42 0.73
C CYS A 5 0.16 -24.59 1.11
N LEU A 6 -0.04 -25.19 2.28
CA LEU A 6 0.76 -26.35 2.72
C LEU A 6 0.52 -27.58 1.85
N ILE A 7 -0.75 -27.87 1.50
CA ILE A 7 -1.09 -28.99 0.60
C ILE A 7 -0.43 -28.78 -0.78
N TYR A 8 -0.53 -27.57 -1.33
CA TYR A 8 0.09 -27.25 -2.61
C TYR A 8 1.62 -27.34 -2.56
N ALA A 9 2.25 -26.87 -1.48
CA ALA A 9 3.69 -26.96 -1.30
C ALA A 9 4.17 -28.42 -1.17
N ALA A 10 3.42 -29.27 -0.47
CA ALA A 10 3.72 -30.70 -0.38
C ALA A 10 3.60 -31.40 -1.75
N TRP A 11 2.58 -31.06 -2.53
CA TRP A 11 2.42 -31.57 -3.90
C TRP A 11 3.58 -31.12 -4.82
N GLN A 12 3.98 -29.85 -4.75
CA GLN A 12 5.14 -29.34 -5.49
C GLN A 12 6.47 -29.97 -5.05
N GLY A 13 6.60 -30.30 -3.76
CA GLY A 13 7.74 -31.04 -3.24
C GLY A 13 7.90 -32.43 -3.85
N GLY A 14 6.79 -33.14 -4.08
CA GLY A 14 6.80 -34.43 -4.78
C GLY A 14 7.16 -34.34 -6.26
N GLN A 15 6.97 -33.17 -6.90
CA GLN A 15 7.27 -32.92 -8.31
C GLN A 15 8.68 -32.35 -8.55
N GLY A 16 9.51 -32.22 -7.50
CA GLY A 16 10.86 -31.65 -7.60
C GLY A 16 10.90 -30.12 -7.78
N HIS A 17 9.82 -29.41 -7.48
CA HIS A 17 9.74 -27.93 -7.57
C HIS A 17 9.74 -27.28 -6.18
N ALA A 18 10.38 -27.90 -5.19
CA ALA A 18 10.47 -27.36 -3.84
C ALA A 18 11.35 -26.08 -3.80
N VAL A 19 10.71 -24.92 -3.84
CA VAL A 19 11.41 -23.62 -3.92
C VAL A 19 12.32 -23.35 -2.71
N PHE A 20 11.88 -23.70 -1.49
CA PHE A 20 12.65 -23.44 -0.27
C PHE A 20 13.87 -24.36 -0.08
N THR A 21 13.97 -25.47 -0.82
CA THR A 21 15.06 -26.45 -0.68
C THR A 21 15.88 -26.62 -1.96
N LEU A 22 15.30 -26.35 -3.14
CA LEU A 22 15.93 -26.60 -4.45
C LEU A 22 16.34 -25.32 -5.20
N ALA A 23 15.81 -24.14 -4.85
CA ALA A 23 16.06 -22.90 -5.59
C ALA A 23 17.27 -22.07 -5.08
N GLY A 24 18.00 -22.56 -4.06
CA GLY A 24 19.19 -21.93 -3.48
C GLY A 24 18.93 -20.96 -2.32
N ASP A 25 19.94 -20.79 -1.46
CA ASP A 25 19.85 -20.04 -0.18
C ASP A 25 19.42 -18.57 -0.37
N LEU A 26 19.87 -17.92 -1.44
CA LEU A 26 19.52 -16.53 -1.74
C LEU A 26 18.02 -16.38 -2.05
N THR A 27 17.44 -17.31 -2.83
CA THR A 27 16.02 -17.30 -3.17
C THR A 27 15.16 -17.47 -1.92
N THR A 28 15.55 -18.39 -1.03
CA THR A 28 14.90 -18.61 0.25
C THR A 28 14.94 -17.35 1.12
N LEU A 29 16.10 -16.68 1.22
CA LEU A 29 16.23 -15.44 1.97
C LEU A 29 15.36 -14.31 1.38
N LEU A 30 15.36 -14.16 0.06
CA LEU A 30 14.53 -13.16 -0.64
C LEU A 30 13.03 -13.42 -0.43
N LEU A 31 12.58 -14.67 -0.43
CA LEU A 31 11.18 -15.04 -0.18
C LEU A 31 10.75 -14.73 1.25
N ILE A 32 11.60 -15.07 2.23
CA ILE A 32 11.35 -14.70 3.64
C ILE A 32 11.31 -13.17 3.76
N GLY A 33 12.26 -12.47 3.15
CA GLY A 33 12.33 -11.01 3.12
C GLY A 33 11.09 -10.37 2.48
N ALA A 34 10.61 -10.90 1.35
CA ALA A 34 9.40 -10.43 0.68
C ALA A 34 8.16 -10.58 1.58
N GLY A 35 8.08 -11.68 2.32
CA GLY A 35 7.04 -11.90 3.33
C GLY A 35 7.08 -10.82 4.42
N ILE A 36 8.26 -10.54 4.99
CA ILE A 36 8.44 -9.53 6.04
C ILE A 36 8.10 -8.12 5.52
N ILE A 37 8.65 -7.73 4.36
CA ILE A 37 8.43 -6.42 3.73
C ILE A 37 6.95 -6.19 3.42
N THR A 38 6.19 -7.25 3.12
CA THR A 38 4.75 -7.15 2.84
C THR A 38 3.91 -7.17 4.13
N ALA A 39 4.24 -8.03 5.08
CA ALA A 39 3.46 -8.21 6.31
C ALA A 39 3.53 -6.98 7.23
N LEU A 40 4.70 -6.36 7.36
CA LEU A 40 4.91 -5.19 8.21
C LEU A 40 3.96 -4.01 7.88
N PRO A 41 3.93 -3.49 6.64
CA PRO A 41 3.04 -2.40 6.29
C PRO A 41 1.56 -2.82 6.35
N LEU A 42 1.23 -4.08 6.06
CA LEU A 42 -0.14 -4.56 6.17
C LEU A 42 -0.62 -4.59 7.63
N MET A 43 0.23 -5.04 8.56
CA MET A 43 -0.05 -5.01 10.00
C MET A 43 -0.18 -3.57 10.52
N ALA A 44 0.73 -2.68 10.11
CA ALA A 44 0.65 -1.26 10.44
C ALA A 44 -0.63 -0.62 9.90
N PHE A 45 -1.01 -0.94 8.66
CA PHE A 45 -2.26 -0.48 8.06
C PHE A 45 -3.49 -0.99 8.81
N ALA A 46 -3.55 -2.29 9.12
CA ALA A 46 -4.64 -2.87 9.89
C ALA A 46 -4.82 -2.18 11.25
N ALA A 47 -3.72 -1.92 11.96
CA ALA A 47 -3.74 -1.17 13.22
C ALA A 47 -4.20 0.28 13.05
N ALA A 48 -3.78 0.95 11.96
CA ALA A 48 -4.20 2.32 11.67
C ALA A 48 -5.70 2.41 11.33
N THR A 49 -6.23 1.48 10.53
CA THR A 49 -7.66 1.48 10.14
C THR A 49 -8.62 1.30 11.32
N GLN A 50 -8.16 0.73 12.45
CA GLN A 50 -8.97 0.64 13.66
C GLN A 50 -9.07 1.97 14.42
N ARG A 51 -8.23 2.97 14.09
CA ARG A 51 -8.12 4.26 14.80
C ARG A 51 -8.50 5.47 13.94
N LEU A 52 -8.51 5.32 12.62
CA LEU A 52 -8.84 6.40 11.68
C LEU A 52 -10.20 6.18 11.03
N ASP A 53 -10.94 7.28 10.85
CA ASP A 53 -12.18 7.27 10.08
C ASP A 53 -11.90 6.88 8.61
N LEU A 54 -12.86 6.19 7.99
CA LEU A 54 -12.75 5.69 6.60
C LEU A 54 -12.33 6.77 5.60
N ALA A 55 -12.74 8.02 5.81
CA ALA A 55 -12.40 9.13 4.94
C ALA A 55 -10.90 9.51 5.03
N MET A 56 -10.29 9.45 6.22
CA MET A 56 -8.84 9.65 6.38
C MET A 56 -8.05 8.48 5.80
N VAL A 57 -8.54 7.24 5.97
CA VAL A 57 -7.92 6.06 5.38
C VAL A 57 -7.90 6.17 3.86
N GLY A 58 -9.04 6.50 3.24
CA GLY A 58 -9.13 6.73 1.79
C GLY A 58 -8.21 7.84 1.31
N MET A 59 -8.06 8.90 2.11
CA MET A 59 -7.12 9.98 1.84
C MET A 59 -5.65 9.50 1.85
N LEU A 60 -5.25 8.69 2.82
CA LEU A 60 -3.90 8.11 2.91
C LEU A 60 -3.59 7.17 1.74
N MET A 61 -4.61 6.53 1.16
CA MET A 61 -4.42 5.66 -0.02
C MET A 61 -3.93 6.42 -1.27
N TYR A 62 -4.05 7.74 -1.33
CA TYR A 62 -3.42 8.55 -2.39
C TYR A 62 -1.89 8.57 -2.36
N ILE A 63 -1.27 8.08 -1.28
CA ILE A 63 0.17 7.83 -1.22
C ILE A 63 0.57 6.76 -2.26
N ASN A 64 -0.26 5.75 -2.47
CA ASN A 64 0.03 4.64 -3.38
C ASN A 64 0.22 5.10 -4.85
N PRO A 65 -0.74 5.82 -5.48
CA PRO A 65 -0.52 6.35 -6.83
C PRO A 65 0.60 7.40 -6.89
N THR A 66 0.89 8.10 -5.79
CA THR A 66 2.06 9.01 -5.72
C THR A 66 3.37 8.25 -5.76
N LEU A 67 3.52 7.19 -4.96
CA LEU A 67 4.71 6.35 -4.98
C LEU A 67 4.86 5.66 -6.34
N GLN A 68 3.78 5.15 -6.94
CA GLN A 68 3.81 4.58 -8.29
C GLN A 68 4.29 5.59 -9.33
N PHE A 69 3.78 6.83 -9.26
CA PHE A 69 4.21 7.91 -10.13
C PHE A 69 5.71 8.24 -9.94
N LEU A 70 6.17 8.37 -8.69
CA LEU A 70 7.58 8.63 -8.39
C LEU A 70 8.47 7.49 -8.88
N THR A 71 8.12 6.23 -8.65
CA THR A 71 8.89 5.08 -9.14
C THR A 71 8.93 5.04 -10.66
N ALA A 72 7.82 5.34 -11.34
CA ALA A 72 7.78 5.41 -12.80
C ALA A 72 8.73 6.47 -13.37
N VAL A 73 8.82 7.63 -12.72
CA VAL A 73 9.70 8.74 -13.15
C VAL A 73 11.16 8.50 -12.79
N TYR A 74 11.45 8.12 -11.54
CA TYR A 74 12.82 8.08 -11.03
C TYR A 74 13.53 6.75 -11.22
N LEU A 75 12.78 5.64 -11.28
CA LEU A 75 13.36 4.29 -11.34
C LEU A 75 13.22 3.66 -12.72
N PHE A 76 12.11 3.92 -13.41
CA PHE A 76 11.83 3.34 -14.74
C PHE A 76 12.07 4.32 -15.89
N ASP A 77 12.40 5.60 -15.61
CA ASP A 77 12.63 6.66 -16.60
C ASP A 77 11.53 6.72 -17.69
N GLU A 78 10.28 6.43 -17.32
CA GLU A 78 9.18 6.40 -18.29
C GLU A 78 8.85 7.82 -18.78
N PRO A 79 8.67 8.01 -20.11
CA PRO A 79 8.34 9.32 -20.66
C PRO A 79 6.95 9.75 -20.16
N MET A 80 6.95 10.68 -19.20
CA MET A 80 5.72 11.17 -18.61
C MET A 80 4.95 12.02 -19.61
N GLN A 81 3.79 11.53 -20.01
CA GLN A 81 2.83 12.32 -20.77
C GLN A 81 2.30 13.47 -19.89
N THR A 82 2.22 14.66 -20.47
CA THR A 82 1.71 15.87 -19.83
C THR A 82 0.30 15.68 -19.25
N SER A 83 -0.52 14.83 -19.87
CA SER A 83 -1.85 14.46 -19.37
C SER A 83 -1.82 13.83 -17.98
N ARG A 84 -0.83 12.97 -17.69
CA ARG A 84 -0.66 12.28 -16.40
C ARG A 84 -0.21 13.26 -15.31
N LEU A 85 0.68 14.19 -15.66
CA LEU A 85 1.12 15.28 -14.76
C LEU A 85 -0.04 16.20 -14.36
N ILE A 86 -0.86 16.62 -15.34
CA ILE A 86 -2.02 17.48 -15.06
C ILE A 86 -3.02 16.73 -14.16
N SER A 87 -3.31 15.47 -14.47
CA SER A 87 -4.21 14.63 -13.67
C SER A 87 -3.70 14.48 -12.23
N PHE A 88 -2.40 14.25 -12.06
CA PHE A 88 -1.76 14.18 -10.75
C PHE A 88 -1.89 15.49 -9.98
N GLY A 89 -1.64 16.63 -10.64
CA GLY A 89 -1.81 17.95 -10.03
C GLY A 89 -3.25 18.22 -9.56
N LEU A 90 -4.25 17.86 -10.37
CA LEU A 90 -5.67 18.02 -10.01
C LEU A 90 -6.06 17.16 -8.79
N ILE A 91 -5.58 15.92 -8.72
CA ILE A 91 -5.81 15.03 -7.58
C ILE A 91 -5.25 15.67 -6.30
N TRP A 92 -4.01 16.16 -6.34
CA TRP A 92 -3.37 16.78 -5.18
C TRP A 92 -4.04 18.09 -4.76
N LEU A 93 -4.54 18.86 -5.72
CA LEU A 93 -5.27 20.09 -5.45
C LEU A 93 -6.60 19.80 -4.74
N GLY A 94 -7.35 18.78 -5.19
CA GLY A 94 -8.54 18.29 -4.50
C GLY A 94 -8.23 17.75 -3.10
N LEU A 95 -7.13 17.02 -2.95
CA LEU A 95 -6.66 16.49 -1.67
C LEU A 95 -6.34 17.62 -0.68
N LEU A 96 -5.68 18.69 -1.15
CA LEU A 96 -5.32 19.85 -0.33
C LEU A 96 -6.57 20.60 0.15
N PHE A 97 -7.55 20.83 -0.73
CA PHE A 97 -8.84 21.41 -0.33
C PHE A 97 -9.57 20.54 0.70
N TYR A 98 -9.61 19.23 0.48
CA TYR A 98 -10.23 18.30 1.41
C TYR A 98 -9.54 18.33 2.78
N THR A 99 -8.21 18.31 2.80
CA THR A 99 -7.40 18.39 4.04
C THR A 99 -7.72 19.65 4.85
N VAL A 100 -7.77 20.80 4.17
CA VAL A 100 -8.05 22.09 4.79
C VAL A 100 -9.48 22.12 5.35
N SER A 101 -10.45 21.64 4.58
CA SER A 101 -11.86 21.53 5.00
C SER A 101 -12.02 20.61 6.22
N MET A 102 -11.38 19.44 6.22
CA MET A 102 -11.40 18.53 7.36
C MET A 102 -10.79 19.18 8.61
N ARG A 103 -9.64 19.87 8.49
CA ARG A 103 -9.04 20.61 9.62
C ARG A 103 -9.97 21.69 10.18
N GLN A 104 -10.76 22.36 9.35
CA GLN A 104 -11.76 23.34 9.80
C GLN A 104 -12.90 22.68 10.57
N LYS A 105 -13.38 21.52 10.11
CA LYS A 105 -14.45 20.75 10.77
C LYS A 105 -14.09 20.29 12.19
N TYR A 106 -12.84 19.90 12.44
CA TYR A 106 -12.36 19.55 13.78
C TYR A 106 -12.01 20.77 14.67
N ARG A 107 -11.87 21.97 14.10
CA ARG A 107 -11.59 23.21 14.86
C ARG A 107 -12.85 23.89 15.44
N HIS A 108 -14.04 23.56 14.93
CA HIS A 108 -15.31 24.04 15.46
C HIS A 108 -16.08 22.87 16.11
N PRO A 109 -15.90 22.61 17.43
CA PRO A 109 -16.79 21.68 18.11
C PRO A 109 -18.23 22.19 17.98
N PRO A 110 -19.22 21.29 17.77
CA PRO A 110 -20.62 21.70 17.71
C PRO A 110 -20.95 22.43 19.02
N VAL A 111 -21.31 23.70 18.92
CA VAL A 111 -21.80 24.49 20.05
C VAL A 111 -23.01 23.71 20.57
N ALA A 112 -22.89 23.19 21.80
CA ALA A 112 -23.96 22.48 22.46
C ALA A 112 -25.20 23.39 22.47
N ALA A 113 -26.19 23.04 21.65
CA ALA A 113 -27.50 23.68 21.69
C ALA A 113 -28.10 23.36 23.06
N LYS A 114 -28.30 24.41 23.85
CA LYS A 114 -28.90 24.38 25.18
C LYS A 114 -30.42 24.43 25.05
#